data_AF-A0A503AJ66-F1
#
_entry.id   AF-A0A503AJ66-F1
#
_cell.length_a   1.000
_cell.length_b   1.000
_cell.length_c   1.000
_cell.angle_alpha   90.00
_cell.angle_beta   90.00
_cell.angle_gamma   90.00
#
_symmetry.space_group_name_H-M   'P 1'
#
loop_
_entity.id
_entity.type
_entity.pdbx_description
1 polymer ?
#
loop_
_entity_poly.entity_id
_entity_poly.type
_entity_poly.pdbx_seq_one_letter_code
_entity_poly.pdbx_strand_id
1 'polypeptide(L)'
;MRKVVISLFAILAGTSFAAAADTGCDAFKWPVEREQALFPAAPAAQSGATLTVGQAVDFSLAAVDAVSFEVPPDRAPKAGTFGATANVTVPPEGELQFSLSDEVWIDVVQDGKIVKSAAFSGVKTCPGIRKSVRFKLQGGAAVVQLSGARKADLKLAVLTPE
;
A
#
# COMPACT_ATOMS: atom_id res chain seq x y z
N MET A 1 9.33 0.09 75.81
CA MET A 1 8.39 0.60 74.78
C MET A 1 9.15 0.77 73.47
N ARG A 2 9.00 -0.18 72.54
CA ARG A 2 9.82 -0.30 71.32
C ARG A 2 8.96 0.12 70.13
N LYS A 3 9.23 1.31 69.56
CA LYS A 3 8.48 1.84 68.42
C LYS A 3 9.07 1.24 67.13
N VAL A 4 8.28 0.44 66.44
CA VAL A 4 8.60 -0.06 65.09
C VAL A 4 7.97 0.92 64.10
N VAL A 5 8.79 1.57 63.27
CA VAL A 5 8.33 2.42 62.16
C VAL A 5 8.46 1.61 60.89
N ILE A 6 7.33 1.22 60.31
CA ILE A 6 7.25 0.53 59.02
C ILE A 6 7.07 1.63 57.97
N SER A 7 8.14 1.92 57.21
CA SER A 7 8.08 2.79 56.04
C SER A 7 7.46 2.04 54.87
N LEU A 8 6.31 2.51 54.42
CA LEU A 8 5.56 1.98 53.28
C LEU A 8 6.15 2.57 51.98
N PHE A 9 6.77 1.72 51.16
CA PHE A 9 7.28 2.10 49.84
C PHE A 9 6.12 2.05 48.83
N ALA A 10 5.63 3.21 48.40
CA ALA A 10 4.62 3.30 47.34
C ALA A 10 5.31 3.25 45.97
N ILE A 11 5.17 2.13 45.27
CA ILE A 11 5.62 1.98 43.88
C ILE A 11 4.56 2.60 42.98
N LEU A 12 4.82 3.80 42.45
CA LEU A 12 4.02 4.38 41.37
C LEU A 12 4.35 3.65 40.06
N ALA A 13 3.44 2.77 39.62
CA ALA A 13 3.46 2.23 38.27
C ALA A 13 3.05 3.33 37.29
N GLY A 14 4.01 3.83 36.51
CA GLY A 14 3.74 4.77 35.42
C GLY A 14 2.98 4.08 34.29
N THR A 15 1.74 4.50 34.06
CA THR A 15 1.04 4.19 32.80
C THR A 15 1.62 5.10 31.72
N SER A 16 2.61 4.61 31.00
CA SER A 16 3.02 5.22 29.73
C SER A 16 1.89 5.04 28.73
N PHE A 17 0.98 6.01 28.65
CA PHE A 17 0.15 6.17 27.46
C PHE A 17 1.11 6.62 26.35
N ALA A 18 1.55 5.66 25.52
CA ALA A 18 2.10 6.01 24.23
C ALA A 18 0.97 6.70 23.46
N ALA A 19 1.00 8.04 23.43
CA ALA A 19 0.23 8.79 22.47
C ALA A 19 0.72 8.30 21.10
N ALA A 20 -0.10 7.51 20.42
CA ALA A 20 0.07 7.28 19.00
C ALA A 20 0.08 8.68 18.39
N ALA A 21 1.25 9.14 17.94
CA ALA A 21 1.33 10.39 17.22
C ALA A 21 0.33 10.28 16.07
N ASP A 22 -0.55 11.28 15.90
CA ASP A 22 -1.38 11.41 14.72
C ASP A 22 -0.44 11.31 13.52
N THR A 23 -0.43 10.14 12.88
CA THR A 23 0.49 9.83 11.79
C THR A 23 0.04 10.55 10.52
N GLY A 24 -1.04 11.34 10.57
CA GLY A 24 -1.65 11.97 9.41
C GLY A 24 -2.31 10.95 8.48
N CYS A 25 -2.33 9.65 8.82
CA CYS A 25 -2.98 8.60 8.04
C CYS A 25 -4.51 8.66 8.17
N ASP A 26 -5.04 9.24 9.24
CA ASP A 26 -6.48 9.48 9.45
C ASP A 26 -7.09 10.41 8.38
N ALA A 27 -6.27 11.12 7.61
CA ALA A 27 -6.72 11.95 6.48
C ALA A 27 -7.07 11.14 5.22
N PHE A 28 -6.82 9.82 5.19
CA PHE A 28 -7.30 8.97 4.12
C PHE A 28 -8.83 8.87 4.15
N LYS A 29 -9.44 8.50 3.01
CA LYS A 29 -10.91 8.32 2.94
C LYS A 29 -11.37 7.02 3.61
N TRP A 30 -10.40 6.17 3.97
CA TRP A 30 -10.55 4.87 4.61
C TRP A 30 -9.25 4.53 5.35
N PRO A 31 -9.28 3.61 6.31
CA PRO A 31 -8.09 3.18 7.05
C PRO A 31 -7.05 2.50 6.15
N VAL A 32 -5.77 2.71 6.43
CA VAL A 32 -4.63 2.19 5.65
C VAL A 32 -3.55 1.53 6.51
N GLU A 33 -3.81 1.38 7.81
CA GLU A 33 -2.86 0.91 8.82
C GLU A 33 -2.49 -0.56 8.57
N ARG A 34 -3.44 -1.37 8.07
CA ARG A 34 -3.19 -2.77 7.71
C ARG A 34 -2.16 -2.86 6.59
N GLU A 35 -2.28 -2.03 5.56
CA GLU A 35 -1.33 -1.96 4.46
C GLU A 35 0.02 -1.41 4.91
N GLN A 36 0.00 -0.38 5.77
CA GLN A 36 1.22 0.25 6.28
C GLN A 36 2.06 -0.73 7.08
N ALA A 37 1.40 -1.57 7.89
CA ALA A 37 2.04 -2.59 8.71
C ALA A 37 2.75 -3.69 7.89
N LEU A 38 2.40 -3.88 6.62
CA LEU A 38 3.03 -4.89 5.75
C LEU A 38 4.34 -4.41 5.12
N PHE A 39 4.52 -3.09 4.97
CA PHE A 39 5.65 -2.50 4.25
C PHE A 39 7.05 -2.80 4.82
N PRO A 40 7.25 -2.84 6.15
CA PRO A 40 8.58 -3.15 6.72
C PRO A 40 9.11 -4.55 6.35
N ALA A 41 8.21 -5.51 6.10
CA ALA A 41 8.54 -6.90 5.80
C ALA A 41 8.24 -7.28 4.34
N ALA A 42 7.96 -6.30 3.48
CA ALA A 42 7.58 -6.54 2.10
C ALA A 42 8.75 -7.20 1.33
N PRO A 43 8.58 -8.40 0.75
CA PRO A 43 9.60 -9.05 -0.07
C PRO A 43 9.87 -8.25 -1.34
N ALA A 44 11.11 -8.33 -1.83
CA ALA A 44 11.50 -7.71 -3.09
C ALA A 44 10.73 -8.31 -4.27
N ALA A 45 10.31 -7.47 -5.21
CA ALA A 45 9.64 -7.85 -6.44
C ALA A 45 10.19 -7.07 -7.65
N GLN A 46 9.97 -7.62 -8.84
CA GLN A 46 10.32 -7.01 -10.12
C GLN A 46 9.10 -7.01 -11.03
N SER A 47 9.16 -6.31 -12.15
CA SER A 47 8.10 -6.37 -13.17
C SER A 47 7.82 -7.82 -13.58
N GLY A 48 6.55 -8.17 -13.73
CA GLY A 48 6.06 -9.54 -13.97
C GLY A 48 5.77 -10.34 -12.71
N ALA A 49 6.01 -9.80 -11.50
CA ALA A 49 5.71 -10.48 -10.25
C ALA A 49 4.22 -10.85 -10.10
N THR A 50 3.94 -11.86 -9.28
CA THR A 50 2.58 -12.20 -8.86
C THR A 50 2.31 -11.62 -7.48
N LEU A 51 1.26 -10.80 -7.37
CA LEU A 51 0.77 -10.21 -6.14
C LEU A 51 -0.18 -11.19 -5.45
N THR A 52 -0.02 -11.32 -4.14
CA THR A 52 -0.90 -12.12 -3.29
C THR A 52 -1.79 -11.18 -2.49
N VAL A 53 -3.12 -11.36 -2.58
CA VAL A 53 -4.07 -10.60 -1.76
C VAL A 53 -3.81 -10.90 -0.27
N GLY A 54 -3.76 -9.84 0.54
CA GLY A 54 -3.36 -9.90 1.94
C GLY A 54 -1.87 -9.63 2.18
N GLN A 55 -1.07 -9.37 1.12
CA GLN A 55 0.37 -9.14 1.24
C GLN A 55 0.82 -7.81 0.60
N ALA A 56 2.07 -7.47 0.86
CA ALA A 56 2.77 -6.37 0.20
C ALA A 56 4.02 -6.88 -0.50
N VAL A 57 4.55 -6.05 -1.41
CA VAL A 57 5.82 -6.26 -2.11
C VAL A 57 6.59 -4.94 -2.19
N ASP A 58 7.90 -5.03 -2.34
CA ASP A 58 8.82 -3.91 -2.56
C ASP A 58 9.40 -4.00 -3.97
N PHE A 59 8.82 -3.26 -4.92
CA PHE A 59 9.23 -3.31 -6.31
C PHE A 59 10.54 -2.57 -6.55
N SER A 60 11.45 -3.24 -7.26
CA SER A 60 12.42 -2.57 -8.13
C SER A 60 11.78 -2.32 -9.49
N LEU A 61 11.40 -1.07 -9.74
CA LEU A 61 10.76 -0.61 -10.96
C LEU A 61 11.77 -0.44 -12.09
N ALA A 62 11.37 -0.78 -13.31
CA ALA A 62 12.16 -0.58 -14.51
C ALA A 62 11.92 0.82 -15.10
N ALA A 63 12.84 1.31 -15.95
CA ALA A 63 12.58 2.48 -16.77
C ALA A 63 11.31 2.27 -17.61
N VAL A 64 10.43 3.27 -17.66
CA VAL A 64 9.07 3.08 -18.19
C VAL A 64 9.02 2.69 -19.67
N ASP A 65 10.06 3.02 -20.43
CA ASP A 65 10.26 2.65 -21.84
C ASP A 65 10.69 1.18 -22.03
N ALA A 66 11.16 0.52 -20.97
CA ALA A 66 11.47 -0.90 -20.94
C ALA A 66 10.30 -1.75 -20.38
N VAL A 67 9.23 -1.14 -19.89
CA VAL A 67 8.07 -1.85 -19.32
C VAL A 67 7.11 -2.25 -20.44
N SER A 68 6.80 -3.55 -20.52
CA SER A 68 5.75 -4.06 -21.41
C SER A 68 4.41 -4.01 -20.69
N PHE A 69 3.61 -3.00 -21.00
CA PHE A 69 2.22 -2.87 -20.53
C PHE A 69 1.28 -3.75 -21.39
N GLU A 70 0.31 -4.39 -20.74
CA GLU A 70 -0.75 -5.19 -21.37
C GLU A 70 -1.60 -4.31 -22.30
N VAL A 71 -1.93 -3.11 -21.84
CA VAL A 71 -2.61 -2.06 -22.60
C VAL A 71 -1.94 -0.71 -22.35
N PRO A 72 -2.02 0.27 -23.27
CA PRO A 72 -1.51 1.61 -23.01
C PRO A 72 -2.05 2.17 -21.69
N PRO A 73 -1.19 2.67 -20.77
CA PRO A 73 -1.66 3.25 -19.51
C PRO A 73 -2.65 4.39 -19.73
N ASP A 74 -3.71 4.48 -18.90
CA ASP A 74 -4.76 5.50 -19.05
C ASP A 74 -4.20 6.93 -18.90
N ARG A 75 -3.15 7.06 -18.07
CA ARG A 75 -2.30 8.24 -18.03
C ARG A 75 -0.95 7.92 -18.66
N ALA A 76 -0.70 8.54 -19.81
CA ALA A 76 0.61 8.46 -20.46
C ALA A 76 1.73 8.88 -19.48
N PRO A 77 2.71 7.99 -19.21
CA PRO A 77 3.82 8.31 -18.34
C PRO A 77 4.78 9.29 -19.03
N LYS A 78 5.50 10.07 -18.23
CA LYS A 78 6.55 10.96 -18.76
C LYS A 78 7.83 10.17 -19.03
N ALA A 79 8.62 10.61 -20.01
CA ALA A 79 9.96 10.07 -20.21
C ALA A 79 10.82 10.19 -18.93
N GLY A 80 11.71 9.23 -18.71
CA GLY A 80 12.57 9.18 -17.52
C GLY A 80 11.84 8.83 -16.22
N THR A 81 10.58 8.37 -16.29
CA THR A 81 9.88 7.76 -15.16
C THR A 81 10.07 6.25 -15.13
N PHE A 82 9.59 5.62 -14.07
CA PHE A 82 9.67 4.17 -13.85
C PHE A 82 8.29 3.53 -13.82
N GLY A 83 8.26 2.21 -13.99
CA GLY A 83 7.04 1.41 -13.94
C GLY A 83 7.30 -0.08 -13.75
N ALA A 84 6.21 -0.83 -13.66
CA ALA A 84 6.20 -2.29 -13.61
C ALA A 84 4.82 -2.82 -13.99
N THR A 85 4.75 -4.09 -14.36
CA THR A 85 3.51 -4.87 -14.41
C THR A 85 3.54 -5.95 -13.35
N ALA A 86 2.37 -6.40 -12.89
CA ALA A 86 2.24 -7.52 -11.97
C ALA A 86 0.92 -8.24 -12.19
N ASN A 87 0.87 -9.53 -11.90
CA ASN A 87 -0.35 -10.33 -11.98
C ASN A 87 -1.01 -10.41 -10.61
N VAL A 88 -2.33 -10.43 -10.55
CA VAL A 88 -3.08 -10.72 -9.31
C VAL A 88 -4.28 -11.60 -9.64
N THR A 89 -4.56 -12.56 -8.77
CA THR A 89 -5.83 -13.31 -8.82
C THR A 89 -6.83 -12.60 -7.91
N VAL A 90 -7.86 -12.03 -8.52
CA VAL A 90 -8.95 -11.34 -7.84
C VAL A 90 -9.89 -12.40 -7.24
N PRO A 91 -10.20 -12.31 -5.95
CA PRO A 91 -11.12 -13.23 -5.30
C PRO A 91 -12.58 -12.94 -5.69
N PRO A 92 -13.53 -13.87 -5.49
CA PRO A 92 -14.91 -13.73 -5.98
C PRO A 92 -15.68 -12.50 -5.48
N GLU A 93 -15.35 -11.99 -4.28
CA GLU A 93 -15.89 -10.74 -3.73
C GLU A 93 -15.53 -9.50 -4.55
N GLY A 94 -14.48 -9.58 -5.37
CA GLY A 94 -14.21 -8.66 -6.46
C GLY A 94 -13.72 -7.27 -6.06
N GLU A 95 -13.58 -6.91 -4.79
CA GLU A 95 -13.05 -5.60 -4.41
C GLU A 95 -11.63 -5.68 -3.87
N LEU A 96 -10.71 -4.94 -4.49
CA LEU A 96 -9.31 -4.86 -4.06
C LEU A 96 -8.89 -3.42 -3.80
N GLN A 97 -8.14 -3.23 -2.71
CA GLN A 97 -7.47 -2.02 -2.31
C GLN A 97 -5.97 -2.15 -2.58
N PHE A 98 -5.43 -1.21 -3.36
CA PHE A 98 -4.01 -1.10 -3.68
C PHE A 98 -3.45 0.14 -2.98
N SER A 99 -2.58 -0.06 -1.99
CA SER A 99 -1.92 1.03 -1.25
C SER A 99 -0.45 1.11 -1.62
N LEU A 100 -0.01 2.31 -2.00
CA LEU A 100 1.26 2.60 -2.66
C LEU A 100 2.10 3.55 -1.81
N SER A 101 3.41 3.29 -1.72
CA SER A 101 4.32 4.13 -0.93
C SER A 101 4.70 5.47 -1.57
N ASP A 102 4.50 5.63 -2.88
CA ASP A 102 4.80 6.86 -3.61
C ASP A 102 3.72 7.18 -4.66
N GLU A 103 3.85 8.35 -5.29
CA GLU A 103 3.00 8.78 -6.41
C GLU A 103 3.29 7.97 -7.66
N VAL A 104 2.38 7.05 -7.96
CA VAL A 104 2.39 6.20 -9.15
C VAL A 104 0.98 6.12 -9.73
N TRP A 105 0.88 6.12 -11.06
CA TRP A 105 -0.37 5.81 -11.73
C TRP A 105 -0.58 4.29 -11.71
N ILE A 106 -1.80 3.86 -11.40
CA ILE A 106 -2.16 2.45 -11.31
C ILE A 106 -3.37 2.20 -12.20
N ASP A 107 -3.20 1.29 -13.15
CA ASP A 107 -4.28 0.71 -13.93
C ASP A 107 -4.43 -0.77 -13.52
N VAL A 108 -5.65 -1.25 -13.42
CA VAL A 108 -5.92 -2.69 -13.28
C VAL A 108 -6.65 -3.14 -14.54
N VAL A 109 -6.13 -4.17 -15.19
CA VAL A 109 -6.57 -4.65 -16.49
C VAL A 109 -7.25 -6.00 -16.33
N GLN A 110 -8.47 -6.12 -16.84
CA GLN A 110 -9.21 -7.38 -16.97
C GLN A 110 -9.75 -7.49 -18.40
N ASP A 111 -9.66 -8.67 -19.00
CA ASP A 111 -10.12 -8.94 -20.37
C ASP A 111 -9.60 -7.91 -21.40
N GLY A 112 -8.32 -7.53 -21.27
CA GLY A 112 -7.66 -6.57 -22.15
C GLY A 112 -8.19 -5.13 -22.02
N LYS A 113 -8.85 -4.78 -20.91
CA LYS A 113 -9.42 -3.45 -20.67
C LYS A 113 -9.05 -2.92 -19.30
N ILE A 114 -8.74 -1.64 -19.23
CA ILE A 114 -8.56 -0.94 -17.95
C ILE A 114 -9.91 -0.88 -17.24
N VAL A 115 -9.94 -1.40 -16.01
CA VAL A 115 -11.08 -1.26 -15.10
C VAL A 115 -10.96 0.08 -14.38
N LYS A 116 -12.04 0.87 -14.44
CA LYS A 116 -12.09 2.17 -13.76
C LYS A 116 -12.00 1.97 -12.23
N SER A 117 -11.12 2.73 -11.58
CA SER A 117 -11.08 2.76 -10.11
C SER A 117 -12.41 3.23 -9.53
N ALA A 118 -12.86 2.57 -8.47
CA ALA A 118 -14.08 2.93 -7.75
C ALA A 118 -13.87 4.21 -6.94
N ALA A 119 -12.72 4.32 -6.27
CA ALA A 119 -12.30 5.50 -5.55
C ALA A 119 -10.78 5.52 -5.35
N PHE A 120 -10.24 6.71 -5.09
CA PHE A 120 -8.86 6.87 -4.62
C PHE A 120 -8.81 7.88 -3.47
N SER A 121 -7.79 7.73 -2.64
CA SER A 121 -7.39 8.73 -1.64
C SER A 121 -5.86 8.88 -1.65
N GLY A 122 -5.39 10.11 -1.47
CA GLY A 122 -3.97 10.43 -1.49
C GLY A 122 -3.67 11.41 -0.37
N VAL A 123 -2.70 11.04 0.47
CA VAL A 123 -2.32 11.81 1.66
C VAL A 123 -0.80 11.93 1.66
N LYS A 124 -0.30 13.13 1.91
CA LYS A 124 1.15 13.41 1.91
C LYS A 124 1.80 13.27 3.29
N THR A 125 1.00 13.35 4.33
CA THR A 125 1.44 13.37 5.73
C THR A 125 1.57 11.99 6.33
N CYS A 126 0.90 10.98 5.78
CA CYS A 126 0.98 9.59 6.24
C CYS A 126 2.37 8.98 5.93
N PRO A 127 3.12 8.52 6.94
CA PRO A 127 4.40 7.85 6.74
C PRO A 127 4.23 6.58 5.92
N GLY A 128 5.06 6.42 4.88
CA GLY A 128 5.15 5.16 4.14
C GLY A 128 4.01 4.90 3.15
N ILE A 129 2.82 5.49 3.28
CA ILE A 129 1.75 5.39 2.27
C ILE A 129 1.42 6.76 1.70
N ARG A 130 1.45 6.85 0.37
CA ARG A 130 1.19 8.08 -0.37
C ARG A 130 -0.17 8.10 -1.08
N LYS A 131 -0.68 6.93 -1.45
CA LYS A 131 -1.91 6.78 -2.23
C LYS A 131 -2.54 5.42 -1.95
N SER A 132 -3.86 5.38 -1.91
CA SER A 132 -4.63 4.14 -1.88
C SER A 132 -5.74 4.21 -2.91
N VAL A 133 -5.99 3.12 -3.63
CA VAL A 133 -6.99 3.03 -4.71
C VAL A 133 -7.79 1.76 -4.57
N ARG A 134 -9.12 1.88 -4.63
CA ARG A 134 -10.04 0.73 -4.61
C ARG A 134 -10.59 0.47 -6.00
N PHE A 135 -10.65 -0.79 -6.38
CA PHE A 135 -11.22 -1.26 -7.64
C PHE A 135 -12.31 -2.29 -7.37
N LYS A 136 -13.43 -2.16 -8.10
CA LYS A 136 -14.42 -3.24 -8.25
C LYS A 136 -14.06 -4.02 -9.51
N LEU A 137 -13.74 -5.28 -9.33
CA LEU A 137 -13.15 -6.21 -10.28
C LEU A 137 -14.04 -7.45 -10.37
N GLN A 138 -13.95 -8.18 -11.48
CA GLN A 138 -14.51 -9.52 -11.56
C GLN A 138 -13.54 -10.52 -10.92
N GLY A 139 -14.05 -11.57 -10.29
CA GLY A 139 -13.20 -12.66 -9.82
C GLY A 139 -12.43 -13.31 -10.99
N GLY A 140 -11.16 -13.62 -10.79
CA GLY A 140 -10.28 -14.17 -11.82
C GLY A 140 -8.98 -13.38 -12.01
N ALA A 141 -8.33 -13.56 -13.15
CA ALA A 141 -7.04 -12.93 -13.42
C ALA A 141 -7.19 -11.41 -13.68
N ALA A 142 -6.22 -10.65 -13.19
CA ALA A 142 -6.05 -9.24 -13.53
C ALA A 142 -4.55 -8.90 -13.62
N VAL A 143 -4.22 -7.92 -14.46
CA VAL A 143 -2.88 -7.34 -14.55
C VAL A 143 -2.89 -5.96 -13.94
N VAL A 144 -2.02 -5.71 -12.98
CA VAL A 144 -1.75 -4.39 -12.41
C VAL A 144 -0.63 -3.74 -13.23
N GLN A 145 -0.87 -2.53 -13.71
CA GLN A 145 0.12 -1.71 -14.41
C GLN A 145 0.46 -0.49 -13.57
N LEU A 146 1.74 -0.30 -13.30
CA LEU A 146 2.29 0.80 -12.53
C LEU A 146 3.11 1.67 -13.47
N SER A 147 2.79 2.97 -13.56
CA SER A 147 3.47 3.88 -14.48
C SER A 147 3.66 5.27 -13.90
N GLY A 148 4.65 6.00 -14.43
CA GLY A 148 4.90 7.38 -14.06
C GLY A 148 5.55 7.58 -12.69
N ALA A 149 6.13 6.54 -12.10
CA ALA A 149 6.84 6.64 -10.84
C ALA A 149 8.09 7.51 -10.97
N ARG A 150 8.34 8.37 -9.98
CA ARG A 150 9.53 9.26 -9.97
C ARG A 150 10.80 8.58 -9.47
N LYS A 151 10.65 7.51 -8.70
CA LYS A 151 11.72 6.70 -8.13
C LYS A 151 11.63 5.28 -8.67
N ALA A 152 12.73 4.55 -8.55
CA ALA A 152 12.82 3.15 -8.98
C ALA A 152 12.38 2.16 -7.89
N ASP A 153 12.05 2.63 -6.68
CA ASP A 153 11.51 1.82 -5.59
C ASP A 153 10.04 2.15 -5.32
N LEU A 154 9.24 1.13 -5.04
CA LEU A 154 7.82 1.28 -4.70
C LEU A 154 7.31 0.10 -3.88
N LYS A 155 6.78 0.37 -2.69
CA LYS A 155 6.01 -0.62 -1.95
C LYS A 155 4.55 -0.58 -2.38
N LEU A 156 3.99 -1.77 -2.61
CA LEU A 156 2.59 -1.96 -2.96
C LEU A 156 2.00 -3.04 -2.05
N ALA A 157 0.90 -2.71 -1.36
CA ALA A 157 0.07 -3.67 -0.65
C ALA A 157 -1.23 -3.91 -1.43
N VAL A 158 -1.70 -5.15 -1.45
CA VAL A 158 -2.97 -5.55 -2.08
C VAL A 158 -3.83 -6.27 -1.05
N LEU A 159 -4.91 -5.63 -0.60
CA LEU A 159 -5.82 -6.18 0.40
C LEU A 159 -7.26 -6.08 -0.09
N THR A 160 -8.16 -6.82 0.54
CA THR A 160 -9.59 -6.51 0.46
C THR A 160 -9.89 -5.28 1.33
N PRO A 161 -10.74 -4.35 0.84
CA PRO A 161 -11.28 -3.29 1.67
C PRO A 161 -11.94 -3.83 2.93
N GLU A 162 -11.85 -3.07 4.01
CA GLU A 162 -12.71 -3.22 5.19
C GLU A 162 -14.03 -2.47 5.06
#